data_AF-A0A5B8WF93-F1
#
_entry.id   AF-A0A5B8WF93-F1
#
_cell.length_a   1.000
_cell.length_b   1.000
_cell.length_c   1.000
_cell.angle_alpha   90.00
_cell.angle_beta   90.00
_cell.angle_gamma   90.00
#
_symmetry.space_group_name_H-M   'P 1'
#
loop_
_entity.id
_entity.type
_entity.pdbx_description
1 polymer ?
#
loop_
_entity_poly.entity_id
_entity_poly.type
_entity_poly.pdbx_seq_one_letter_code
_entity_poly.pdbx_strand_id
1 'polypeptide(L)' 'MTNIRKSHPLIKIINHSFIDLPAPSNISAWWNFGSLLGVCLILQILTGL' A
#
# COMPACT_ATOMS: atom_id res chain seq x y z
N MET A 1 11.93 -9.05 21.18
CA MET A 1 10.87 -8.01 21.28
C MET A 1 10.09 -7.98 19.97
N THR A 2 8.86 -8.47 19.91
CA THR A 2 8.05 -8.38 18.68
C THR A 2 7.57 -6.94 18.49
N ASN A 3 7.92 -6.32 17.37
CA ASN A 3 7.49 -4.97 17.04
C ASN A 3 5.95 -4.90 16.98
N ILE A 4 5.34 -3.85 17.54
CA ILE A 4 3.89 -3.62 17.55
C ILE A 4 3.30 -3.71 16.13
N ARG A 5 4.07 -3.33 15.09
CA ARG A 5 3.69 -3.47 13.69
C ARG A 5 3.41 -4.91 13.23
N LYS A 6 4.05 -5.90 13.86
CA LYS A 6 3.93 -7.32 13.52
C LYS A 6 3.00 -8.09 14.45
N SER A 7 2.71 -7.55 15.65
CA SER A 7 1.87 -8.21 16.66
C SER A 7 0.42 -7.71 16.67
N HIS A 8 0.17 -6.41 16.46
CA HIS A 8 -1.19 -5.88 16.48
C HIS A 8 -1.98 -6.35 15.24
N PRO A 9 -3.15 -6.99 15.38
CA PRO A 9 -3.83 -7.69 14.29
C PRO A 9 -4.17 -6.80 13.08
N LEU A 10 -4.62 -5.56 13.31
CA LEU A 10 -4.90 -4.63 12.21
C LEU A 10 -3.61 -4.11 11.55
N ILE A 11 -2.58 -3.82 12.35
CA ILE A 11 -1.34 -3.23 11.83
C ILE A 11 -0.52 -4.31 11.11
N LYS A 12 -0.63 -5.57 11.53
CA LYS A 12 -0.06 -6.73 10.84
C LYS A 12 -0.59 -6.86 9.41
N ILE A 13 -1.85 -6.50 9.16
CA ILE A 13 -2.43 -6.53 7.82
C ILE A 13 -1.75 -5.49 6.92
N ILE A 14 -1.69 -4.24 7.40
CA ILE A 14 -1.01 -3.14 6.69
C ILE A 14 0.47 -3.46 6.49
N ASN A 15 1.12 -4.05 7.50
CA ASN A 15 2.55 -4.32 7.46
C ASN A 15 2.91 -5.33 6.36
N HIS A 16 2.12 -6.40 6.14
CA HIS A 16 2.46 -7.37 5.08
C HIS A 16 2.05 -6.91 3.68
N SER A 17 1.02 -6.07 3.55
CA SER A 17 0.52 -5.62 2.25
C SER A 17 1.20 -4.36 1.73
N PHE A 18 1.78 -3.53 2.60
CA PHE A 18 2.27 -2.20 2.21
C PHE A 18 3.71 -1.90 2.65
N ILE A 19 4.17 -2.47 3.77
CA ILE A 19 5.48 -2.10 4.36
C ILE A 19 6.54 -3.18 4.08
N ASP A 20 6.32 -4.39 4.59
CA ASP A 20 7.21 -5.55 4.44
C ASP A 20 6.72 -6.45 3.29
N LEU A 21 6.33 -5.85 2.15
CA LEU A 21 5.93 -6.58 0.94
C LEU A 21 7.18 -6.95 0.12
N PRO A 22 7.42 -8.23 -0.21
CA PRO A 22 8.53 -8.61 -1.08
C PRO A 22 8.21 -8.24 -2.54
N ALA A 23 8.69 -7.07 -2.99
CA ALA A 23 8.60 -6.64 -4.38
C ALA A 23 9.86 -7.04 -5.17
N PRO A 24 9.75 -7.41 -6.45
CA PRO A 24 10.91 -7.69 -7.28
C PRO A 24 11.77 -6.43 -7.46
N SER A 25 13.10 -6.58 -7.48
CA SER A 25 14.01 -5.43 -7.61
C SER A 25 13.99 -4.77 -8.98
N ASN A 26 13.54 -5.49 -10.02
CA ASN A 26 13.49 -5.00 -11.41
C ASN A 26 12.06 -4.59 -11.82
N ILE A 27 11.34 -3.85 -10.98
CA ILE A 27 10.02 -3.33 -11.34
C ILE A 27 10.13 -2.26 -12.43
N SER A 28 9.34 -2.41 -13.49
CA SER A 28 9.25 -1.42 -14.55
C SER A 28 8.33 -0.25 -14.16
N ALA A 29 8.41 0.86 -14.90
CA ALA A 29 7.56 2.03 -14.66
C ALA A 29 6.04 1.69 -14.72
N TRP A 30 5.65 0.66 -15.46
CA TRP A 30 4.26 0.19 -15.59
C TRP A 30 3.63 -0.20 -14.25
N TRP A 31 4.42 -0.65 -13.28
CA TRP A 31 3.91 -1.00 -11.94
C TRP A 31 3.40 0.21 -11.14
N ASN A 32 3.77 1.44 -11.51
CA ASN A 32 3.28 2.66 -10.85
C ASN A 32 1.81 3.00 -11.20
N PHE A 33 1.26 2.45 -12.28
CA PHE A 33 -0.13 2.74 -12.64
C PHE A 33 -1.14 2.26 -11.59
N GLY A 34 -0.83 1.19 -10.85
CA GLY A 34 -1.68 0.69 -9.77
C GLY A 34 -1.87 1.72 -8.65
N SER A 35 -0.77 2.31 -8.14
CA SER A 35 -0.84 3.34 -7.10
C SER A 35 -1.46 4.64 -7.61
N LEU A 36 -1.18 5.01 -8.87
CA LEU A 36 -1.76 6.19 -9.50
C LEU A 36 -3.29 6.10 -9.60
N LEU A 37 -3.83 4.93 -9.98
CA LEU A 37 -5.28 4.70 -10.02
C LEU A 37 -5.91 4.78 -8.63
N GLY A 38 -5.25 4.24 -7.61
CA GLY A 38 -5.71 4.35 -6.21
C GLY A 38 -5.80 5.81 -5.74
N VAL A 39 -4.79 6.61 -6.01
CA VAL A 39 -4.80 8.06 -5.69
C VAL A 39 -5.86 8.79 -6.51
N CYS A 40 -6.01 8.46 -7.80
CA CYS A 40 -7.02 9.04 -8.67
C CYS A 40 -8.45 8.78 -8.16
N LEU A 41 -8.71 7.58 -7.65
CA LEU A 41 -10.00 7.24 -7.06
C LEU A 41 -10.28 8.06 -5.79
N ILE A 42 -9.29 8.19 -4.91
CA ILE A 42 -9.42 9.01 -3.69
C ILE A 42 -9.72 10.47 -4.06
N LEU A 43 -8.96 11.02 -5.02
CA LEU A 43 -9.20 12.38 -5.51
C LEU A 43 -10.61 12.55 -6.07
N GLN A 44 -11.07 11.62 -6.92
CA GLN A 44 -12.41 11.68 -7.52
C GLN A 44 -13.53 11.65 -6.46
N ILE A 45 -13.39 10.82 -5.43
CA ILE A 45 -14.37 10.75 -4.33
C ILE A 45 -14.37 12.07 -3.55
N LEU A 46 -13.19 12.62 -3.23
CA LEU A 46 -13.06 13.85 -2.45
C LEU A 46 -13.58 15.09 -3.18
N THR A 47 -13.35 15.19 -4.50
CA THR A 47 -13.82 16.34 -5.31
C THR A 47 -15.25 16.17 -5.79
N GLY A 48 -15.74 14.93 -5.87
CA GLY A 48 -17.08 14.61 -6.34
C GLY A 48 -18.16 14.65 -5.27
N LEU A 49 -17.77 14.61 -3.98
CA LEU A 49 -18.65 14.81 -2.81
C LEU A 49 -18.75 16.30 -2.47
#